data_AF-A0A7C3TQ00-F1
#
_entry.id   AF-A0A7C3TQ00-F1
#
_cell.length_a   1.000
_cell.length_b   1.000
_cell.length_c   1.000
_cell.angle_alpha   90.00
_cell.angle_beta   90.00
_cell.angle_gamma   90.00
#
_symmetry.space_group_name_H-M   'P 1'
#
loop_
_entity.id
_entity.type
_entity.pdbx_description
1 polymer ?
#
loop_
_entity_poly.entity_id
_entity_poly.type
_entity_poly.pdbx_seq_one_letter_code
_entity_poly.pdbx_strand_id
1 'polypeptide(L)'
;MRQRRPGLLAMALDLTVPPLSLLVIAWVVVTALTGAIWLARGPVLPLYLMIAGGACLAGAVLVAWARHARKVLPLRYLLAAPLYAAWKIPLYLGFLIRRETSWVRTPRP
;
A
#
# COMPACT_ATOMS: atom_id res chain seq x y z
N MET A 1 28.70 -20.19 10.00
CA MET A 1 28.35 -18.96 10.77
C MET A 1 27.07 -18.37 10.20
N ARG A 2 25.99 -18.37 11.00
CA ARG A 2 24.63 -17.99 10.59
C ARG A 2 24.53 -16.46 10.55
N GLN A 3 24.74 -15.87 9.36
CA GLN A 3 24.59 -14.43 9.17
C GLN A 3 23.14 -14.04 9.46
N ARG A 4 22.89 -13.42 10.62
CA ARG A 4 21.61 -12.75 10.89
C ARG A 4 21.58 -11.51 9.99
N ARG A 5 20.94 -11.63 8.83
CA ARG A 5 20.69 -10.50 7.92
C ARG A 5 19.32 -9.91 8.28
N PRO A 6 19.23 -8.94 9.20
CA PRO A 6 17.94 -8.31 9.54
C PRO A 6 17.25 -7.71 8.31
N GLY A 7 18.00 -7.35 7.27
CA GLY A 7 17.45 -6.94 5.97
C GLY A 7 16.65 -8.03 5.25
N LEU A 8 16.99 -9.32 5.38
CA LEU A 8 16.19 -10.41 4.81
C LEU A 8 14.87 -10.60 5.55
N LEU A 9 14.87 -10.42 6.87
CA LEU A 9 13.64 -10.43 7.67
C LEU A 9 12.75 -9.25 7.32
N ALA A 10 13.33 -8.06 7.11
CA ALA A 10 12.59 -6.89 6.64
C ALA A 10 11.95 -7.13 5.26
N MET A 11 12.70 -7.70 4.30
CA MET A 11 12.13 -8.06 2.99
C MET A 11 11.07 -9.16 3.09
N ALA A 12 11.27 -10.15 3.96
CA ALA A 12 10.27 -11.20 4.18
C ALA A 12 8.97 -10.63 4.77
N LEU A 13 9.07 -9.71 5.73
CA LEU A 13 7.92 -8.98 6.28
C LEU A 13 7.26 -8.09 5.22
N ASP A 14 8.05 -7.44 4.37
CA ASP A 14 7.55 -6.59 3.28
C ASP A 14 6.87 -7.42 2.17
N LEU A 15 7.26 -8.69 1.99
CA LEU A 15 6.57 -9.66 1.14
C LEU A 15 5.24 -10.13 1.74
N THR A 16 5.14 -10.20 3.07
CA THR A 16 3.88 -10.53 3.75
C THR A 16 2.89 -9.37 3.73
N VAL A 17 3.39 -8.13 3.74
CA VAL A 17 2.58 -6.95 3.58
C VAL A 17 2.19 -6.83 2.10
N PRO A 18 0.89 -6.81 1.75
CA PRO A 18 0.49 -6.63 0.36
C PRO A 18 1.12 -5.33 -0.18
N PRO A 19 1.44 -5.27 -1.49
CA PRO A 19 2.09 -4.09 -2.08
C PRO A 19 1.39 -2.83 -1.59
N LEU A 20 2.15 -1.85 -1.11
CA LEU A 20 1.62 -0.70 -0.36
C LEU A 20 0.43 -0.01 -1.05
N SER A 21 0.41 0.00 -2.38
CA SER A 21 -0.72 0.42 -3.21
C SER A 21 -2.00 -0.39 -2.96
N LEU A 22 -1.93 -1.71 -2.91
CA LEU A 22 -3.06 -2.61 -2.63
C LEU A 22 -3.56 -2.43 -1.18
N LEU A 23 -2.64 -2.28 -0.22
CA LEU A 23 -3.01 -1.98 1.17
C LEU A 23 -3.79 -0.66 1.29
N VAL A 24 -3.30 0.40 0.63
CA VAL A 24 -3.97 1.71 0.58
C VAL A 24 -5.34 1.60 -0.09
N ILE A 25 -5.44 0.90 -1.22
CA ILE A 25 -6.72 0.70 -1.93
C ILE A 25 -7.73 -0.02 -1.02
N ALA A 26 -7.32 -1.12 -0.40
CA ALA A 26 -8.18 -1.88 0.51
C ALA A 26 -8.63 -1.02 1.71
N TRP A 27 -7.70 -0.26 2.31
CA TRP A 27 -8.00 0.65 3.41
C TRP A 27 -9.02 1.73 3.01
N VAL A 28 -8.89 2.34 1.82
CA VAL A 28 -9.86 3.33 1.30
C VAL A 28 -11.24 2.70 1.14
N VAL A 29 -11.32 1.49 0.56
CA VAL A 29 -12.60 0.79 0.37
C VAL A 29 -13.28 0.49 1.71
N VAL A 30 -12.54 -0.04 2.68
CA VAL A 30 -13.08 -0.35 4.02
C VAL A 30 -13.50 0.92 4.76
N THR A 31 -12.71 1.99 4.66
CA THR A 31 -13.05 3.30 5.26
C THR A 31 -14.32 3.90 4.66
N ALA A 32 -14.51 3.79 3.34
CA ALA A 32 -15.73 4.22 2.68
C ALA A 32 -16.95 3.40 3.14
N LEU A 33 -16.79 2.08 3.28
CA LEU A 33 -17.85 1.19 3.75
C LEU A 33 -18.23 1.49 5.20
N THR A 34 -17.26 1.68 6.11
CA THR A 34 -17.54 2.03 7.51
C THR A 34 -18.17 3.42 7.64
N GLY A 35 -17.79 4.37 6.78
CA GLY A 35 -18.45 5.67 6.68
C GLY A 35 -19.92 5.56 6.23
N ALA A 36 -20.20 4.72 5.23
CA ALA A 36 -21.57 4.46 4.78
C ALA A 36 -22.42 3.78 5.86
N ILE A 37 -21.86 2.81 6.59
CA ILE A 37 -22.52 2.15 7.72
C ILE A 37 -22.82 3.15 8.84
N TRP A 38 -21.88 4.05 9.15
CA TRP A 38 -22.10 5.10 10.15
C TRP A 38 -23.23 6.07 9.74
N LEU A 39 -23.27 6.50 8.48
CA LEU A 39 -24.37 7.31 7.93
C LEU A 39 -25.73 6.61 8.05
N ALA A 40 -25.76 5.28 7.95
CA ALA A 40 -26.94 4.45 8.17
C ALA A 40 -27.29 4.23 9.66
N ARG A 41 -26.75 5.06 10.57
CA ARG A 41 -26.86 4.94 12.05
C ARG A 41 -26.17 3.70 12.65
N GLY A 42 -25.18 3.15 11.96
CA GLY A 42 -24.34 2.09 12.49
C GLY A 42 -23.32 2.58 13.54
N PRO A 43 -22.54 1.66 14.13
CA PRO A 43 -21.56 1.99 15.15
C PRO A 43 -20.45 2.89 14.59
N VAL A 44 -20.02 3.88 15.38
CA VAL A 44 -18.95 4.83 15.00
C VAL A 44 -17.54 4.27 15.25
N LEU A 45 -17.41 3.27 16.11
CA LEU A 45 -16.11 2.69 16.50
C LEU A 45 -15.27 2.20 15.30
N PRO A 46 -15.82 1.50 14.30
CA PRO A 46 -15.05 1.06 13.13
C PRO A 46 -14.45 2.21 12.32
N LEU A 47 -15.16 3.35 12.22
CA LEU A 47 -14.68 4.52 11.50
C LEU A 47 -13.46 5.14 12.19
N TYR A 48 -13.49 5.28 13.52
CA TYR A 48 -12.35 5.78 14.29
C TYR A 48 -11.13 4.86 14.19
N LEU A 49 -11.32 3.54 14.22
CA LEU A 49 -10.23 2.58 14.03
C LEU A 49 -9.61 2.71 12.64
N MET A 50 -10.41 2.91 11.59
CA MET A 50 -9.91 3.10 10.24
C MET A 50 -9.13 4.41 10.11
N ILE A 51 -9.62 5.51 10.69
CA ILE A 51 -8.92 6.81 10.69
C ILE A 51 -7.59 6.70 11.44
N ALA A 52 -7.57 6.07 12.61
CA ALA A 52 -6.35 5.85 13.39
C ALA A 52 -5.34 4.98 12.62
N GLY A 53 -5.81 3.91 11.97
CA GLY A 53 -4.98 3.08 11.09
C GLY A 53 -4.39 3.86 9.91
N GLY A 54 -5.19 4.73 9.28
CA GLY A 54 -4.74 5.61 8.21
C GLY A 54 -3.67 6.62 8.65
N ALA A 55 -3.82 7.19 9.85
CA ALA A 55 -2.82 8.08 10.44
C ALA A 55 -1.50 7.35 10.69
N CYS A 56 -1.54 6.12 11.21
CA CYS A 56 -0.35 5.28 11.39
C CYS A 56 0.31 4.95 10.04
N LEU A 57 -0.47 4.60 9.02
CA LEU A 57 0.04 4.31 7.67
C LEU A 57 0.73 5.55 7.08
N ALA A 58 0.06 6.71 7.11
CA ALA A 58 0.62 7.96 6.62
C ALA A 58 1.90 8.34 7.39
N GLY A 59 1.89 8.19 8.72
CA GLY A 59 3.07 8.39 9.56
C GLY A 59 4.23 7.49 9.18
N ALA A 60 3.99 6.19 8.96
CA ALA A 60 5.02 5.24 8.52
C ALA A 60 5.61 5.63 7.16
N VAL A 61 4.77 6.03 6.19
CA VAL A 61 5.21 6.50 4.88
C VAL A 61 6.04 7.78 4.99
N LEU A 62 5.61 8.73 5.82
CA LEU A 62 6.34 9.98 6.04
C LEU A 62 7.68 9.75 6.73
N VAL A 63 7.75 8.85 7.72
CA VAL A 63 9.01 8.47 8.39
C VAL A 63 9.96 7.76 7.41
N ALA A 64 9.44 6.83 6.60
CA ALA A 64 10.21 6.15 5.57
C ALA A 64 10.76 7.16 4.55
N TRP A 65 9.93 8.10 4.09
CA TRP A 65 10.31 9.18 3.20
C TRP A 65 11.37 10.10 3.83
N ALA A 66 11.14 10.53 5.08
CA ALA A 66 12.03 11.42 5.83
C ALA A 66 13.45 10.84 5.99
N ARG A 67 13.56 9.52 6.14
CA ARG A 67 14.83 8.81 6.34
C ARG A 67 15.55 8.45 5.04
N HIS A 68 14.84 8.02 4.01
CA HIS A 68 15.46 7.39 2.84
C HIS A 68 15.22 8.14 1.51
N ALA A 69 14.13 8.88 1.38
CA ALA A 69 13.71 9.44 0.09
C ALA A 69 13.84 10.96 -0.01
N ARG A 70 14.13 11.70 1.08
CA ARG A 70 14.27 13.17 1.04
C ARG A 70 15.25 13.71 0.00
N LYS A 71 16.32 12.95 -0.30
CA LYS A 71 17.34 13.36 -1.27
C LYS A 71 16.97 13.07 -2.73
N VAL A 72 15.96 12.22 -2.96
CA VAL A 72 15.63 11.68 -4.29
C VAL A 72 14.23 12.09 -4.74
N LEU A 73 13.29 12.24 -3.81
CA LEU A 73 11.88 12.46 -4.09
C LEU A 73 11.33 13.65 -3.30
N PRO A 74 11.00 14.79 -3.94
CA PRO A 74 10.39 15.91 -3.23
C PRO A 74 8.95 15.58 -2.78
N LEU A 75 8.53 16.15 -1.64
CA LEU A 75 7.26 15.83 -0.96
C LEU A 75 6.03 15.94 -1.86
N ARG A 76 6.05 16.85 -2.84
CA ARG A 76 5.02 17.01 -3.88
C ARG A 76 4.72 15.74 -4.68
N TYR A 77 5.72 14.88 -4.93
CA TYR A 77 5.49 13.59 -5.58
C TYR A 77 4.84 12.56 -4.65
N LEU A 78 4.97 12.74 -3.33
CA LEU A 78 4.26 11.92 -2.35
C LEU A 78 2.75 12.18 -2.39
N LEU A 79 2.33 13.43 -2.70
CA LEU A 79 0.92 13.76 -2.94
C LEU A 79 0.38 13.15 -4.24
N ALA A 80 1.24 12.87 -5.21
CA ALA A 80 0.87 12.14 -6.42
C ALA A 80 0.79 10.62 -6.21
N ALA A 81 1.29 10.09 -5.08
CA ALA A 81 1.23 8.66 -4.76
C ALA A 81 -0.21 8.08 -4.76
N PRO A 82 -1.24 8.72 -4.18
CA PRO A 82 -2.61 8.24 -4.29
C PRO A 82 -3.15 8.26 -5.73
N LEU A 83 -2.80 9.27 -6.54
CA LEU A 83 -3.15 9.31 -7.98
C LEU A 83 -2.48 8.16 -8.75
N TYR A 84 -1.20 7.91 -8.46
CA TYR A 84 -0.45 6.81 -9.06
C TYR A 84 -1.00 5.44 -8.66
N ALA A 85 -1.40 5.28 -7.39
CA ALA A 85 -2.09 4.08 -6.92
C ALA A 85 -3.43 3.89 -7.64
N ALA A 86 -4.20 4.97 -7.84
CA ALA A 86 -5.45 4.96 -8.60
C ALA A 86 -5.23 4.55 -10.07
N TRP A 87 -4.16 5.05 -10.70
CA TRP A 87 -3.76 4.64 -12.05
C TRP A 87 -3.37 3.16 -12.14
N LYS A 88 -2.91 2.54 -11.04
CA LYS A 88 -2.63 1.09 -11.00
C LYS A 88 -3.86 0.22 -10.73
N ILE A 89 -5.01 0.79 -10.36
CA ILE A 89 -6.25 0.01 -10.13
C ILE A 89 -6.63 -0.84 -11.36
N PRO A 90 -6.61 -0.33 -12.61
CA PRO A 90 -6.89 -1.13 -13.80
C PRO A 90 -5.92 -2.29 -13.99
N LEU A 91 -4.65 -2.11 -13.57
CA LEU A 91 -3.64 -3.17 -13.63
C LEU A 91 -3.94 -4.28 -12.61
N TYR A 92 -4.35 -3.94 -11.38
CA TYR A 92 -4.76 -4.94 -10.38
C TYR A 92 -6.05 -5.66 -10.76
N LEU A 93 -7.04 -4.96 -11.31
CA LEU A 93 -8.24 -5.58 -11.89
C LEU A 93 -7.87 -6.47 -13.08
N GLY A 94 -6.91 -6.03 -13.89
CA GLY A 94 -6.31 -6.78 -14.98
C GLY A 94 -5.69 -8.10 -14.50
N PHE A 95 -4.96 -8.10 -13.38
CA PHE A 95 -4.43 -9.34 -12.77
C PHE A 95 -5.52 -10.28 -12.23
N LEU A 96 -6.62 -9.73 -11.70
CA LEU A 96 -7.73 -10.53 -11.19
C LEU A 96 -8.50 -11.23 -12.33
N ILE A 97 -8.61 -10.58 -13.49
CA ILE A 97 -9.32 -11.08 -14.68
C ILE A 97 -8.38 -11.88 -15.60
N ARG A 98 -7.14 -11.44 -15.76
CA ARG A 98 -6.10 -12.07 -16.57
C ARG A 98 -4.99 -12.53 -15.64
N ARG A 99 -5.05 -13.80 -15.25
CA ARG A 99 -3.93 -14.49 -14.60
C ARG A 99 -2.78 -14.58 -15.60
N GLU A 100 -1.85 -13.62 -15.57
CA GLU A 100 -0.63 -13.65 -16.38
C GLU A 100 0.18 -14.91 -16.02
N THR A 101 -0.03 -15.97 -16.80
CA THR A 101 0.63 -17.27 -16.67
C THR A 101 1.73 -17.42 -17.73
N SER A 102 1.93 -16.40 -18.57
CA SER A 102 2.96 -16.43 -19.61
C SER A 102 4.31 -15.97 -19.05
N TRP A 103 5.20 -16.94 -18.84
CA TRP A 103 6.59 -16.70 -18.51
C TRP A 103 7.31 -16.02 -19.68
N VAL A 104 7.45 -14.70 -19.64
CA VAL A 104 8.23 -13.95 -20.62
C VAL A 104 9.71 -14.14 -20.32
N ARG A 105 10.38 -15.00 -21.10
CA ARG A 105 11.85 -15.14 -21.04
C ARG A 105 12.46 -13.80 -21.48
N THR A 106 13.32 -13.21 -20.65
CA THR A 106 14.16 -12.10 -21.10
C THR A 106 15.13 -12.63 -22.16
N PRO A 107 15.15 -12.04 -23.37
CA PRO A 107 16.20 -12.33 -24.34
C PRO A 107 17.52 -11.85 -23.72
N ARG A 108 18.48 -12.76 -23.59
CA ARG A 108 19.85 -12.40 -23.22
C ARG A 108 20.61 -12.14 -24.52
N PRO A 109 21.20 -10.95 -24.73
CA PRO A 109 22.23 -10.79 -25.74
C PRO A 109 23.49 -11.58 -25.36
#